data_AF-A0A1G6DBR1-F1
#
_entry.id   AF-A0A1G6DBR1-F1
#
_cell.length_a   1.000
_cell.length_b   1.000
_cell.length_c   1.000
_cell.angle_alpha   90.00
_cell.angle_beta   90.00
_cell.angle_gamma   90.00
#
_symmetry.space_group_name_H-M   'P 1'
#
loop_
_entity.id
_entity.type
_entity.pdbx_description
1 polymer ?
#
loop_
_entity_poly.entity_id
_entity_poly.type
_entity_poly.pdbx_seq_one_letter_code
_entity_poly.pdbx_strand_id
1 'polypeptide(L)'
;MNKRMDILRKTISVAVLGMTLLLPLTVMANELVMLPGRVTDRVLALAYIHNLPRHETQSLLESLGKAASGGLPVEPLLRKVEEGLAKRVSPERIVEALETLSGRFQEFAQILDGVAPHTPKNRDVILRRMHNLSTLGITPEVLEAYLHGRSPQSMGDVLNALEIKAGLMQHGISDQDAEHIVKAGLTAGCFRKPKWNLVRLARAAREADIPKEHIARLILDIVEGRKTDRIVAEELGINLDRSPGRGRHGGAHRFGGREAGVGRSGEGAARGLMQTMDATAPRQCDNNGATTQGPVDSPTD
;
A
#
# COMPACT_ATOMS: atom_id res chain seq x y z
N MET A 1 65.35 10.12 55.21
CA MET A 1 64.84 10.65 53.92
C MET A 1 63.54 10.01 53.43
N ASN A 2 62.85 9.14 54.19
CA ASN A 2 61.64 8.44 53.69
C ASN A 2 60.27 9.00 54.14
N LYS A 3 60.23 10.06 54.95
CA LYS A 3 58.94 10.56 55.51
C LYS A 3 58.26 11.67 54.70
N ARG A 4 58.91 12.20 53.66
CA ARG A 4 58.37 13.28 52.82
C ARG A 4 57.66 12.81 51.54
N MET A 5 57.75 11.52 51.18
CA MET A 5 57.09 10.98 49.98
C MET A 5 55.67 10.43 50.22
N ASP A 6 55.29 10.12 51.46
CA ASP A 6 53.94 9.58 51.75
C ASP A 6 52.84 10.65 51.79
N ILE A 7 53.20 11.92 51.99
CA ILE A 7 52.22 13.01 52.04
C ILE A 7 51.78 13.40 50.62
N LEU A 8 52.64 13.26 49.60
CA LEU A 8 52.27 13.59 48.21
C LEU A 8 51.37 12.52 47.55
N ARG A 9 51.39 11.26 48.00
CA ARG A 9 50.52 10.21 47.45
C ARG A 9 49.09 10.25 48.00
N LYS A 10 48.89 10.74 49.23
CA LYS A 10 47.55 10.84 49.82
C LYS A 10 46.70 12.00 49.28
N THR A 11 47.31 13.06 48.78
CA THR A 11 46.56 14.19 48.19
C THR A 11 46.07 13.93 46.77
N ILE A 12 46.70 12.99 46.04
CA ILE A 12 46.29 12.65 44.66
C ILE A 12 45.12 11.66 44.65
N SER A 13 44.98 10.79 45.66
CA SER A 13 43.82 9.88 45.75
C SER A 13 42.48 10.55 46.12
N VAL A 14 42.49 11.77 46.68
CA VAL A 14 41.24 12.47 47.04
C VAL A 14 40.70 13.32 45.89
N ALA A 15 41.54 13.70 44.92
CA ALA A 15 41.11 14.48 43.76
C ALA A 15 40.47 13.65 42.63
N VAL A 16 40.73 12.33 42.58
CA VAL A 16 40.15 11.44 41.55
C VAL A 16 38.78 10.88 41.97
N LEU A 17 38.41 10.96 43.25
CA LEU A 17 37.11 10.51 43.75
C LEU A 17 36.02 11.61 43.75
N GLY A 18 36.38 12.86 43.45
CA GLY A 18 35.47 14.02 43.46
C GLY A 18 34.98 14.45 42.07
N MET A 19 35.30 13.70 41.01
CA MET A 19 35.01 14.08 39.61
C MET A 19 34.26 12.96 38.86
N THR A 20 33.55 12.10 39.60
CA THR A 20 32.71 11.01 39.06
C THR A 20 31.26 11.12 39.52
N LEU A 21 30.83 12.32 39.91
CA LEU A 21 29.46 12.63 40.34
C LEU A 21 28.88 13.88 39.67
N LEU A 22 29.42 14.22 38.51
CA LEU A 22 28.74 15.03 37.49
C LEU A 22 28.34 14.07 36.37
N LEU A 23 27.41 13.17 36.69
CA LEU A 23 26.57 12.59 35.64
C LEU A 23 25.96 13.77 34.89
N PRO A 24 26.14 13.88 33.56
CA PRO A 24 25.54 14.95 32.80
C PRO A 24 24.02 14.83 32.91
N LEU A 25 23.42 15.65 33.77
CA LEU A 25 21.98 15.93 33.83
C LEU A 25 21.48 16.65 32.55
N THR A 26 22.25 16.57 31.46
CA THR A 26 21.98 17.19 30.16
C THR A 26 21.46 16.22 29.11
N VAL A 27 21.21 14.94 29.44
CA VAL A 27 20.72 13.94 28.46
C VAL A 27 19.18 13.83 28.41
N MET A 28 18.44 14.47 29.32
CA MET A 28 16.95 14.37 29.34
C MET A 28 16.24 15.65 28.90
N ALA A 29 16.97 16.69 28.50
CA ALA A 29 16.39 17.91 27.97
C ALA A 29 16.37 17.86 26.43
N ASN A 30 15.18 17.70 25.87
CA ASN A 30 14.81 18.29 24.59
C ASN A 30 15.42 17.73 23.29
N GLU A 31 15.64 16.42 23.18
CA GLU A 31 15.23 15.76 21.93
C GLU A 31 13.74 15.41 22.00
N LEU A 32 12.91 16.42 22.31
CA LEU A 32 11.55 16.42 21.84
C LEU A 32 11.70 16.62 20.33
N VAL A 33 12.01 15.53 19.62
CA VAL A 33 12.11 15.53 18.17
C VAL A 33 10.84 16.19 17.70
N MET A 34 11.01 17.35 17.06
CA MET A 34 9.89 18.17 16.65
C MET A 34 9.10 17.34 15.64
N LEU A 35 7.96 16.83 16.08
CA LEU A 35 6.91 16.43 15.18
C LEU A 35 6.70 17.55 14.17
N PRO A 36 6.46 17.23 12.88
CA PRO A 36 6.10 18.25 11.91
C PRO A 36 4.97 19.11 12.49
N GLY A 37 5.08 20.44 12.43
CA GLY A 37 4.14 21.34 13.13
C GLY A 37 2.67 21.00 12.85
N ARG A 38 2.35 20.61 11.61
CA ARG A 38 1.01 20.15 11.21
C ARG A 38 0.48 18.96 12.03
N VAL A 39 1.34 18.01 12.40
CA VAL A 39 0.96 16.84 13.22
C VAL A 39 0.70 17.28 14.65
N THR A 40 1.58 18.10 15.23
CA THR A 40 1.42 18.64 16.58
C THR A 40 0.13 19.45 16.71
N ASP A 41 -0.07 20.42 15.80
CA ASP A 41 -1.27 21.26 15.77
C ASP A 41 -2.53 20.42 15.66
N ARG A 42 -2.49 19.36 14.84
CA ARG A 42 -3.61 18.45 14.66
C ARG A 42 -3.95 17.68 15.94
N VAL A 43 -2.95 17.15 16.63
CA VAL A 43 -3.16 16.43 17.91
C VAL A 43 -3.68 17.38 18.98
N LEU A 44 -3.15 18.60 19.08
CA LEU A 44 -3.62 19.60 20.03
C LEU A 44 -5.07 20.02 19.75
N ALA A 45 -5.44 20.18 18.47
CA ALA A 45 -6.82 20.45 18.08
C ALA A 45 -7.76 19.29 18.46
N LEU A 46 -7.35 18.03 18.24
CA LEU A 46 -8.11 16.85 18.66
C LEU A 46 -8.25 16.77 20.18
N ALA A 47 -7.17 17.03 20.92
CA ALA A 47 -7.19 17.06 22.38
C ALA A 47 -8.19 18.09 22.91
N TYR A 48 -8.24 19.28 22.31
CA TYR A 48 -9.24 20.29 22.65
C TYR A 48 -10.67 19.82 22.34
N ILE A 49 -10.92 19.29 21.13
CA ILE A 49 -12.25 18.82 20.70
C ILE A 49 -12.78 17.70 21.62
N HIS A 50 -11.89 16.80 22.05
CA HIS A 50 -12.23 15.65 22.87
C HIS A 50 -12.05 15.88 24.38
N ASN A 51 -11.73 17.11 24.80
CA ASN A 51 -11.46 17.49 26.20
C ASN A 51 -10.43 16.58 26.89
N LEU A 52 -9.36 16.22 26.18
CA LEU A 52 -8.32 15.37 26.75
C LEU A 52 -7.50 16.14 27.80
N PRO A 53 -7.20 15.54 28.97
CA PRO A 53 -6.27 16.10 29.91
C PRO A 53 -4.86 16.19 29.31
N ARG A 54 -4.06 17.08 29.90
CA ARG A 54 -2.70 17.37 29.43
C ARG A 54 -1.80 16.14 29.35
N HIS A 55 -1.87 15.25 30.34
CA HIS A 55 -1.01 14.07 30.41
C HIS A 55 -1.35 13.07 29.28
N GLU A 56 -2.63 12.82 29.00
CA GLU A 56 -3.05 11.97 27.88
C GLU A 56 -2.62 12.56 26.52
N THR A 57 -2.77 13.89 26.36
CA THR A 57 -2.31 14.59 25.15
C THR A 57 -0.81 14.45 24.96
N GLN A 58 -0.04 14.59 26.04
CA GLN A 58 1.40 14.42 26.05
C GLN A 58 1.80 12.99 25.68
N SER A 59 1.14 11.97 26.22
CA SER A 59 1.41 10.56 25.87
C SER A 59 1.20 10.29 24.38
N LEU A 60 0.13 10.84 23.77
CA LEU A 60 -0.10 10.71 22.32
C LEU A 60 1.00 11.39 21.50
N LEU A 61 1.40 12.60 21.89
CA LEU A 61 2.48 13.34 21.22
C LEU A 61 3.83 12.62 21.36
N GLU A 62 4.14 12.06 22.53
CA GLU A 62 5.37 11.30 22.77
C GLU A 62 5.42 10.04 21.92
N SER A 63 4.32 9.28 21.81
CA SER A 63 4.27 8.08 20.96
C SER A 63 4.48 8.42 19.48
N LEU A 64 3.83 9.47 18.98
CA LEU A 64 4.03 9.94 17.61
C LEU A 64 5.45 10.47 17.39
N GLY A 65 5.99 11.22 18.37
CA GLY A 65 7.35 11.75 18.34
C GLY A 65 8.40 10.65 18.24
N LYS A 66 8.29 9.61 19.09
CA LYS A 66 9.15 8.42 19.04
C LYS A 66 9.15 7.76 17.66
N ALA A 67 7.98 7.60 17.04
CA ALA A 67 7.87 7.04 15.69
C ALA A 67 8.53 7.95 14.64
N ALA A 68 8.33 9.27 14.73
CA ALA A 68 8.94 10.25 13.84
C ALA A 68 10.48 10.23 13.94
N SER A 69 11.03 10.20 15.16
CA SER A 69 12.47 10.09 15.41
C SER A 69 13.08 8.82 14.82
N GLY A 70 12.32 7.72 14.84
CA GLY A 70 12.70 6.45 14.22
C GLY A 70 12.58 6.45 12.69
N GLY A 71 12.19 7.56 12.06
CA GLY A 71 11.98 7.65 10.62
C GLY A 71 10.76 6.84 10.13
N LEU A 72 9.80 6.56 11.00
CA LEU A 72 8.59 5.80 10.65
C LEU A 72 7.50 6.72 10.05
N PRO A 73 6.61 6.19 9.20
CA PRO A 73 5.51 6.96 8.62
C PRO A 73 4.52 7.45 9.69
N VAL A 74 4.58 8.73 10.06
CA VAL A 74 3.74 9.32 11.13
C VAL A 74 2.26 9.43 10.74
N GLU A 75 1.96 9.63 9.46
CA GLU A 75 0.59 9.88 8.98
C GLU A 75 -0.38 8.72 9.30
N PRO A 76 -0.06 7.43 9.05
CA PRO A 76 -0.88 6.31 9.51
C PRO A 76 -1.14 6.28 11.03
N LEU A 77 -0.13 6.65 11.84
CA LEU A 77 -0.27 6.70 13.29
C LEU A 77 -1.20 7.84 13.71
N LEU A 78 -1.07 9.02 13.09
CA LEU A 78 -1.96 10.15 13.33
C LEU A 78 -3.42 9.79 13.00
N ARG A 79 -3.67 9.12 11.87
CA ARG A 79 -5.01 8.62 11.53
C ARG A 79 -5.56 7.65 12.57
N LYS A 80 -4.69 6.86 13.21
CA LYS A 80 -5.08 5.96 14.29
C LYS A 80 -5.52 6.72 15.54
N VAL A 81 -4.85 7.83 15.87
CA VAL A 81 -5.29 8.75 16.93
C VAL A 81 -6.65 9.34 16.59
N GLU A 82 -6.82 9.88 15.38
CA GLU A 82 -8.09 10.44 14.91
C GLU A 82 -9.24 9.43 14.98
N GLU A 83 -9.03 8.21 14.47
CA GLU A 83 -10.00 7.12 14.50
C GLU A 83 -10.38 6.73 15.93
N GLY A 84 -9.38 6.58 16.82
CA GLY A 84 -9.57 6.21 18.21
C GLY A 84 -10.40 7.24 18.97
N LEU A 85 -10.05 8.52 18.85
CA LEU A 85 -10.75 9.62 19.52
C LEU A 85 -12.18 9.79 18.97
N ALA A 86 -12.37 9.69 17.65
CA ALA A 86 -13.71 9.72 17.04
C ALA A 86 -14.62 8.60 17.56
N LYS A 87 -14.04 7.42 17.83
CA LYS A 87 -14.72 6.26 18.42
C LYS A 87 -14.76 6.27 19.95
N ARG A 88 -14.30 7.35 20.59
CA ARG A 88 -14.22 7.50 22.06
C ARG A 88 -13.44 6.37 22.75
N VAL A 89 -12.39 5.88 22.10
CA VAL A 89 -11.43 4.94 22.71
C VAL A 89 -10.58 5.71 23.72
N SER A 90 -10.27 5.10 24.87
CA SER A 90 -9.41 5.73 25.88
C SER A 90 -8.01 6.00 25.31
N PRO A 91 -7.35 7.13 25.65
CA PRO A 91 -6.03 7.44 25.10
C PRO A 91 -4.95 6.41 25.41
N GLU A 92 -5.01 5.74 26.57
CA GLU A 92 -4.13 4.61 26.90
C GLU A 92 -4.20 3.50 25.84
N ARG A 93 -5.42 3.08 25.45
CA ARG A 93 -5.61 2.07 24.40
C ARG A 93 -5.23 2.56 23.01
N ILE A 94 -5.34 3.87 22.76
CA ILE A 94 -4.83 4.47 21.53
C ILE A 94 -3.30 4.36 21.51
N VAL A 95 -2.62 4.69 22.61
CA VAL A 95 -1.16 4.56 22.75
C VAL A 95 -0.70 3.11 22.53
N GLU A 96 -1.35 2.12 23.14
CA GLU A 96 -1.06 0.70 22.89
C GLU A 96 -1.20 0.32 21.39
N ALA A 97 -2.22 0.86 20.72
CA ALA A 97 -2.40 0.66 19.28
C ALA A 97 -1.31 1.36 18.45
N LEU A 98 -0.84 2.54 18.88
CA LEU A 98 0.28 3.24 18.25
C LEU A 98 1.59 2.47 18.40
N GLU A 99 1.86 1.89 19.57
CA GLU A 99 3.04 1.07 19.83
C GLU A 99 3.03 -0.19 18.96
N THR A 100 1.88 -0.88 18.90
CA THR A 100 1.70 -2.05 18.03
C THR A 100 1.93 -1.68 16.56
N LEU A 101 1.37 -0.56 16.09
CA LEU A 101 1.54 -0.12 14.71
C LEU A 101 2.98 0.31 14.42
N SER A 102 3.64 0.97 15.37
CA SER A 102 5.06 1.35 15.28
C SER A 102 5.96 0.13 15.18
N GLY A 103 5.72 -0.90 16.00
CA GLY A 103 6.45 -2.17 15.94
C GLY A 103 6.36 -2.84 14.58
N ARG A 104 5.18 -2.85 13.96
CA ARG A 104 5.03 -3.35 12.57
C ARG A 104 5.82 -2.53 11.56
N PHE A 105 5.80 -1.20 11.68
CA PHE A 105 6.62 -0.37 10.79
C PHE A 105 8.12 -0.58 11.00
N GLN A 106 8.56 -0.87 12.23
CA GLN A 106 9.95 -1.23 12.52
C GLN A 106 10.34 -2.56 11.86
N GLU A 107 9.46 -3.57 11.91
CA GLU A 107 9.66 -4.83 11.20
C GLU A 107 9.78 -4.62 9.68
N PHE A 108 8.87 -3.85 9.08
CA PHE A 108 8.96 -3.52 7.65
C PHE A 108 10.20 -2.70 7.31
N ALA A 109 10.63 -1.81 8.21
CA ALA A 109 11.87 -1.06 8.08
C ALA A 109 13.09 -2.00 8.03
N GLN A 110 13.14 -3.00 8.91
CA GLN A 110 14.21 -4.01 8.92
C GLN A 110 14.23 -4.82 7.61
N ILE A 111 13.06 -5.25 7.12
CA ILE A 111 12.96 -5.93 5.81
C ILE A 111 13.48 -5.03 4.69
N LEU A 112 13.08 -3.75 4.69
CA LEU A 112 13.44 -2.81 3.63
C LEU A 112 14.93 -2.43 3.66
N ASP A 113 15.55 -2.41 4.83
CA ASP A 113 16.98 -2.09 5.00
C ASP A 113 17.90 -3.18 4.42
N GLY A 114 17.41 -4.42 4.29
CA GLY A 114 18.11 -5.51 3.59
C GLY A 114 18.00 -5.47 2.07
N VAL A 115 17.18 -4.57 1.52
CA VAL A 115 16.93 -4.42 0.07
C VAL A 115 17.67 -3.21 -0.48
N ALA A 116 17.99 -3.24 -1.78
CA ALA A 116 18.69 -2.21 -2.56
C ALA A 116 18.34 -0.74 -2.18
N PRO A 117 19.26 0.23 -2.44
CA PRO A 117 19.15 1.58 -1.89
C PRO A 117 17.86 2.29 -2.32
N HIS A 118 17.26 2.95 -1.34
CA HIS A 118 16.01 3.70 -1.49
C HIS A 118 16.17 5.08 -0.85
N THR A 119 15.52 6.09 -1.43
CA THR A 119 15.55 7.46 -0.88
C THR A 119 14.65 7.56 0.35
N PRO A 120 14.88 8.52 1.28
CA PRO A 120 14.00 8.71 2.44
C PRO A 120 12.53 8.93 2.07
N LYS A 121 12.26 9.67 0.98
CA LYS A 121 10.89 9.88 0.48
C LYS A 121 10.26 8.59 -0.04
N ASN A 122 11.04 7.76 -0.75
CA ASN A 122 10.55 6.48 -1.25
C ASN A 122 10.35 5.49 -0.10
N ARG A 123 11.20 5.54 0.94
CA ARG A 123 11.10 4.71 2.14
C ARG A 123 9.71 4.79 2.75
N ASP A 124 9.27 6.01 3.05
CA ASP A 124 7.97 6.29 3.67
C ASP A 124 6.79 5.77 2.81
N VAL A 125 6.88 5.91 1.48
CA VAL A 125 5.89 5.36 0.55
C VAL A 125 5.88 3.83 0.58
N ILE A 126 7.05 3.19 0.56
CA ILE A 126 7.19 1.72 0.56
C ILE A 126 6.67 1.14 1.87
N LEU A 127 7.06 1.71 3.02
CA LEU A 127 6.60 1.25 4.33
C LEU A 127 5.07 1.31 4.45
N ARG A 128 4.43 2.37 3.95
CA ARG A 128 2.97 2.44 3.89
C ARG A 128 2.37 1.36 2.99
N ARG A 129 2.99 1.06 1.85
CA ARG A 129 2.52 -0.03 0.96
C ARG A 129 2.65 -1.40 1.62
N MET A 130 3.78 -1.67 2.29
CA MET A 130 3.97 -2.91 3.06
C MET A 130 2.94 -3.04 4.17
N HIS A 131 2.66 -1.96 4.91
CA HIS A 131 1.58 -1.94 5.88
C HIS A 131 0.21 -2.25 5.25
N ASN A 132 -0.14 -1.58 4.14
CA ASN A 132 -1.40 -1.87 3.44
C ASN A 132 -1.48 -3.33 3.00
N LEU A 133 -0.41 -3.91 2.44
CA LEU A 133 -0.35 -5.32 2.08
C LEU A 133 -0.58 -6.24 3.28
N SER A 134 0.00 -5.91 4.45
CA SER A 134 -0.27 -6.66 5.68
C SER A 134 -1.73 -6.63 6.11
N THR A 135 -2.41 -5.48 5.94
CA THR A 135 -3.86 -5.41 6.20
C THR A 135 -4.69 -6.21 5.20
N LEU A 136 -4.13 -6.55 4.04
CA LEU A 136 -4.77 -7.42 3.03
C LEU A 136 -4.39 -8.90 3.21
N GLY A 137 -3.64 -9.25 4.26
CA GLY A 137 -3.30 -10.63 4.62
C GLY A 137 -1.93 -11.10 4.11
N ILE A 138 -1.11 -10.23 3.52
CA ILE A 138 0.27 -10.58 3.14
C ILE A 138 1.19 -10.45 4.36
N THR A 139 1.78 -11.55 4.81
CA THR A 139 2.60 -11.56 6.02
C THR A 139 3.99 -10.92 5.81
N PRO A 140 4.67 -10.46 6.87
CA PRO A 140 6.04 -9.95 6.79
C PRO A 140 7.01 -10.95 6.14
N GLU A 141 6.87 -12.25 6.42
CA GLU A 141 7.73 -13.29 5.86
C GLU A 141 7.54 -13.44 4.35
N VAL A 142 6.30 -13.31 3.87
CA VAL A 142 6.02 -13.30 2.42
C VAL A 142 6.61 -12.06 1.78
N LEU A 143 6.46 -10.88 2.40
CA LEU A 143 7.09 -9.65 1.92
C LEU A 143 8.62 -9.79 1.83
N GLU A 144 9.24 -10.31 2.88
CA GLU A 144 10.68 -10.53 2.95
C GLU A 144 11.16 -11.50 1.86
N ALA A 145 10.48 -12.64 1.70
CA ALA A 145 10.84 -13.64 0.69
C ALA A 145 10.79 -13.09 -0.74
N TYR A 146 9.80 -12.25 -1.04
CA TYR A 146 9.65 -11.63 -2.36
C TYR A 146 10.65 -10.49 -2.61
N LEU A 147 10.95 -9.69 -1.58
CA LEU A 147 11.83 -8.53 -1.71
C LEU A 147 13.32 -8.89 -1.67
N HIS A 148 13.70 -9.91 -0.90
CA HIS A 148 15.06 -10.44 -0.85
C HIS A 148 15.31 -11.58 -1.85
N GLY A 149 14.26 -12.08 -2.50
CA GLY A 149 14.41 -13.01 -3.61
C GLY A 149 15.33 -12.43 -4.68
N ARG A 150 16.15 -13.28 -5.32
CA ARG A 150 17.02 -12.90 -6.46
C ARG A 150 16.21 -12.62 -7.74
N SER A 151 15.14 -11.85 -7.62
CA SER A 151 14.31 -11.40 -8.73
C SER A 151 15.03 -10.27 -9.47
N PRO A 152 15.15 -10.32 -10.80
CA PRO A 152 15.61 -9.17 -11.59
C PRO A 152 14.61 -8.00 -11.61
N GLN A 153 13.40 -8.19 -11.09
CA GLN A 153 12.33 -7.20 -11.08
C GLN A 153 12.57 -6.10 -10.06
N SER A 154 12.06 -4.90 -10.33
CA SER A 154 12.15 -3.80 -9.37
C SER A 154 11.26 -4.07 -8.15
N MET A 155 11.64 -3.52 -6.99
CA MET A 155 10.80 -3.55 -5.78
C MET A 155 9.38 -3.00 -6.05
N GLY A 156 9.26 -1.99 -6.92
CA GLY A 156 7.96 -1.47 -7.32
C GLY A 156 7.09 -2.52 -8.00
N ASP A 157 7.67 -3.33 -8.89
CA ASP A 157 6.98 -4.41 -9.60
C ASP A 157 6.56 -5.53 -8.64
N VAL A 158 7.43 -5.87 -7.69
CA VAL A 158 7.15 -6.87 -6.65
C VAL A 158 5.98 -6.43 -5.78
N LEU A 159 5.99 -5.18 -5.29
CA LEU A 159 4.88 -4.65 -4.48
C LEU A 159 3.58 -4.57 -5.28
N ASN A 160 3.64 -4.16 -6.56
CA ASN A 160 2.47 -4.18 -7.45
C ASN A 160 1.91 -5.61 -7.59
N ALA A 161 2.78 -6.61 -7.75
CA ALA A 161 2.37 -7.99 -7.91
C ALA A 161 1.72 -8.54 -6.63
N LEU A 162 2.28 -8.23 -5.44
CA LEU A 162 1.69 -8.62 -4.16
C LEU A 162 0.34 -7.95 -3.89
N GLU A 163 0.15 -6.70 -4.34
CA GLU A 163 -1.16 -6.04 -4.27
C GLU A 163 -2.21 -6.79 -5.11
N ILE A 164 -1.81 -7.25 -6.30
CA ILE A 164 -2.67 -8.09 -7.14
C ILE A 164 -2.92 -9.45 -6.48
N LYS A 165 -1.89 -10.10 -5.90
CA LYS A 165 -2.05 -11.36 -5.16
C LYS A 165 -3.15 -11.23 -4.11
N ALA A 166 -3.01 -10.23 -3.24
CA ALA A 166 -3.94 -10.00 -2.14
C ALA A 166 -5.37 -9.71 -2.65
N GLY A 167 -5.49 -8.88 -3.69
CA GLY A 167 -6.79 -8.59 -4.32
C GLY A 167 -7.46 -9.82 -4.94
N LEU A 168 -6.70 -10.70 -5.60
CA LEU A 168 -7.23 -11.95 -6.16
C LEU A 168 -7.71 -12.90 -5.05
N MET A 169 -6.95 -13.03 -3.97
CA MET A 169 -7.31 -13.86 -2.82
C MET A 169 -8.60 -13.36 -2.15
N GLN A 170 -8.78 -12.04 -2.02
CA GLN A 170 -10.02 -11.44 -1.49
C GLN A 170 -11.25 -11.74 -2.35
N HIS A 171 -11.05 -12.01 -3.64
CA HIS A 171 -12.11 -12.47 -4.55
C HIS A 171 -12.11 -13.99 -4.74
N GLY A 172 -11.53 -14.72 -3.79
CA GLY A 172 -11.71 -16.16 -3.65
C GLY A 172 -10.87 -17.02 -4.59
N ILE A 173 -9.91 -16.43 -5.32
CA ILE A 173 -8.85 -17.19 -6.00
C ILE A 173 -7.97 -17.83 -4.92
N SER A 174 -7.58 -19.09 -5.12
CA SER A 174 -6.74 -19.81 -4.15
C SER A 174 -5.38 -19.13 -4.00
N ASP A 175 -4.74 -19.25 -2.83
CA ASP A 175 -3.38 -18.71 -2.63
C ASP A 175 -2.38 -19.32 -3.63
N GLN A 176 -2.49 -20.62 -3.91
CA GLN A 176 -1.65 -21.32 -4.89
C GLN A 176 -1.83 -20.76 -6.31
N ASP A 177 -3.06 -20.51 -6.75
CA ASP A 177 -3.31 -19.95 -8.08
C ASP A 177 -2.85 -18.49 -8.16
N ALA A 178 -3.11 -17.69 -7.11
CA ALA A 178 -2.68 -16.30 -7.05
C ALA A 178 -1.14 -16.19 -7.05
N GLU A 179 -0.46 -17.08 -6.35
CA GLU A 179 1.00 -17.23 -6.36
C GLU A 179 1.52 -17.56 -7.76
N HIS A 180 0.88 -18.51 -8.46
CA HIS A 180 1.26 -18.89 -9.81
C HIS A 180 1.09 -17.73 -10.81
N ILE A 181 -0.05 -17.01 -10.73
CA ILE A 181 -0.32 -15.82 -11.53
C ILE A 181 0.73 -14.73 -11.28
N VAL A 182 1.08 -14.47 -10.02
CA VAL A 182 2.08 -13.46 -9.68
C VAL A 182 3.48 -13.83 -10.18
N LYS A 183 3.89 -15.09 -10.02
CA LYS A 183 5.17 -15.57 -10.55
C LYS A 183 5.24 -15.43 -12.07
N ALA A 184 4.20 -15.88 -12.78
CA ALA A 184 4.12 -15.75 -14.23
C ALA A 184 4.17 -14.28 -14.67
N GLY A 185 3.38 -13.41 -14.03
CA GLY A 185 3.34 -11.99 -14.36
C GLY A 185 4.63 -11.23 -14.01
N LEU A 186 5.36 -11.61 -12.96
CA LEU A 186 6.68 -11.05 -12.65
C LEU A 186 7.70 -11.45 -13.72
N THR A 187 7.72 -12.73 -14.13
CA THR A 187 8.58 -13.22 -15.21
C THR A 187 8.28 -12.52 -16.53
N ALA A 188 7.01 -12.29 -16.84
CA ALA A 188 6.57 -11.58 -18.05
C ALA A 188 6.71 -10.04 -17.97
N GLY A 189 7.09 -9.48 -16.81
CA GLY A 189 7.19 -8.03 -16.61
C GLY A 189 5.83 -7.30 -16.61
N CYS A 190 4.74 -8.00 -16.31
CA CYS A 190 3.36 -7.50 -16.36
C CYS A 190 3.06 -6.45 -15.27
N PHE A 191 3.81 -6.46 -14.15
CA PHE A 191 3.54 -5.64 -12.97
C PHE A 191 4.32 -4.32 -12.89
N ARG A 192 4.86 -3.81 -14.01
CA ARG A 192 5.47 -2.46 -14.09
C ARG A 192 4.52 -1.34 -13.63
N LYS A 193 3.22 -1.58 -13.78
CA LYS A 193 2.14 -0.76 -13.25
C LYS A 193 1.17 -1.67 -12.49
N PRO A 194 0.46 -1.16 -11.47
CA PRO A 194 -0.60 -1.92 -10.82
C PRO A 194 -1.66 -2.40 -11.82
N LYS A 195 -1.95 -3.71 -11.85
CA LYS A 195 -2.91 -4.34 -12.79
C LYS A 195 -4.28 -4.57 -12.14
N TRP A 196 -4.86 -3.53 -11.53
CA TRP A 196 -6.14 -3.62 -10.81
C TRP A 196 -7.32 -4.14 -11.66
N ASN A 197 -7.25 -4.04 -12.98
CA ASN A 197 -8.24 -4.66 -13.87
C ASN A 197 -8.36 -6.17 -13.67
N LEU A 198 -7.27 -6.88 -13.31
CA LEU A 198 -7.31 -8.31 -13.04
C LEU A 198 -8.17 -8.63 -11.80
N VAL A 199 -8.06 -7.81 -10.75
CA VAL A 199 -8.85 -7.93 -9.52
C VAL A 199 -10.33 -7.63 -9.82
N ARG A 200 -10.61 -6.59 -10.63
CA ARG A 200 -11.97 -6.24 -11.06
C ARG A 200 -12.60 -7.35 -11.90
N LEU A 201 -11.84 -7.94 -12.81
CA LEU A 201 -12.25 -9.07 -13.62
C LEU A 201 -12.57 -10.29 -12.76
N ALA A 202 -11.68 -10.64 -11.82
CA ALA A 202 -11.92 -11.74 -10.89
C ALA A 202 -13.21 -11.54 -10.10
N ARG A 203 -13.40 -10.34 -9.54
CA ARG A 203 -14.63 -9.98 -8.82
C ARG A 203 -15.88 -10.14 -9.68
N ALA A 204 -15.90 -9.52 -10.86
CA ALA A 204 -17.07 -9.58 -11.75
C ALA A 204 -17.37 -11.01 -12.21
N ALA A 205 -16.34 -11.81 -12.46
CA ALA A 205 -16.51 -13.21 -12.83
C ALA A 205 -17.08 -14.05 -11.68
N ARG A 206 -16.68 -13.76 -10.44
CA ARG A 206 -17.27 -14.39 -9.24
C ARG A 206 -18.72 -13.98 -9.02
N GLU A 207 -19.07 -12.72 -9.27
CA GLU A 207 -20.46 -12.22 -9.20
C GLU A 207 -21.34 -12.87 -10.29
N ALA A 208 -20.74 -13.40 -11.36
CA ALA A 208 -21.39 -14.17 -12.42
C ALA A 208 -21.30 -15.70 -12.22
N ASP A 209 -20.96 -16.16 -11.01
CA ASP A 209 -20.86 -17.58 -10.63
C ASP A 209 -19.88 -18.41 -11.47
N ILE A 210 -18.86 -17.78 -12.06
CA ILE A 210 -17.84 -18.50 -12.82
C ILE A 210 -16.93 -19.30 -11.86
N PRO A 211 -16.59 -20.56 -12.19
CA PRO A 211 -15.68 -21.38 -11.38
C PRO A 211 -14.31 -20.72 -11.20
N LYS A 212 -13.77 -20.79 -9.98
CA LYS A 212 -12.54 -20.08 -9.57
C LYS A 212 -11.32 -20.48 -10.39
N GLU A 213 -11.23 -21.77 -10.71
CA GLU A 213 -10.15 -22.37 -11.48
C GLU A 213 -10.16 -21.86 -12.92
N HIS A 214 -11.36 -21.60 -13.45
CA HIS A 214 -11.52 -21.02 -14.78
C HIS A 214 -11.09 -19.54 -14.79
N ILE A 215 -11.48 -18.77 -13.77
CA ILE A 215 -11.05 -17.38 -13.60
C ILE A 215 -9.53 -17.29 -13.48
N ALA A 216 -8.92 -18.13 -12.64
CA ALA A 216 -7.47 -18.16 -12.45
C ALA A 216 -6.73 -18.44 -13.76
N ARG A 217 -7.18 -19.42 -14.54
CA ARG A 217 -6.60 -19.75 -15.86
C ARG A 217 -6.67 -18.58 -16.84
N LEU A 218 -7.81 -17.88 -16.89
CA LEU A 218 -7.99 -16.73 -17.77
C LEU A 218 -7.12 -15.55 -17.35
N ILE A 219 -6.96 -15.30 -16.06
CA ILE A 219 -6.05 -14.27 -15.55
C ILE A 219 -4.59 -14.65 -15.85
N LEU A 220 -4.25 -15.92 -15.74
CA LEU A 220 -2.94 -16.45 -16.10
C LEU A 220 -2.64 -16.18 -17.59
N ASP A 221 -3.59 -16.43 -18.50
CA ASP A 221 -3.47 -16.09 -19.92
C ASP A 221 -3.20 -14.59 -20.16
N ILE A 222 -3.78 -13.70 -19.33
CA ILE A 222 -3.55 -12.25 -19.45
C ILE A 222 -2.13 -11.90 -19.00
N VAL A 223 -1.68 -12.40 -17.84
CA VAL A 223 -0.35 -12.02 -17.30
C VAL A 223 0.80 -12.61 -18.11
N GLU A 224 0.58 -13.71 -18.82
CA GLU A 224 1.55 -14.30 -19.76
C GLU A 224 1.47 -13.67 -21.16
N GLY A 225 0.58 -12.70 -21.38
CA GLY A 225 0.43 -11.98 -22.65
C GLY A 225 -0.24 -12.78 -23.76
N ARG A 226 -0.87 -13.93 -23.45
CA ARG A 226 -1.63 -14.73 -24.43
C ARG A 226 -2.96 -14.09 -24.78
N LYS A 227 -3.60 -13.41 -23.83
CA LYS A 227 -4.87 -12.70 -24.01
C LYS A 227 -4.79 -11.29 -23.43
N THR A 228 -5.69 -10.41 -23.89
CA THR A 228 -5.91 -9.10 -23.26
C THR A 228 -7.05 -9.19 -22.24
N ASP A 229 -7.08 -8.24 -21.31
CA ASP A 229 -8.18 -8.10 -20.35
C ASP A 229 -9.55 -7.95 -21.04
N ARG A 230 -9.59 -7.22 -22.17
CA ARG A 230 -10.78 -7.08 -23.00
C ARG A 230 -11.27 -8.40 -23.60
N ILE A 231 -10.38 -9.20 -24.20
CA ILE A 231 -10.76 -10.49 -24.81
C ILE A 231 -11.36 -11.41 -23.75
N VAL A 232 -10.71 -11.49 -22.59
CA VAL A 232 -11.21 -12.31 -21.48
C VAL A 232 -12.54 -11.78 -20.94
N ALA A 233 -12.70 -10.46 -20.83
CA ALA A 233 -13.97 -9.87 -20.40
C ALA A 233 -15.12 -10.20 -21.38
N GLU A 234 -14.87 -10.12 -22.69
CA GLU A 234 -15.83 -10.51 -23.72
C GLU A 234 -16.19 -12.01 -23.64
N GLU A 235 -15.19 -12.89 -23.46
CA GLU A 235 -15.40 -14.35 -23.26
C GLU A 235 -16.27 -14.66 -22.04
N LEU A 236 -16.12 -13.87 -20.97
CA LEU A 236 -16.90 -14.04 -19.74
C LEU A 236 -18.25 -13.30 -19.78
N GLY A 237 -18.57 -12.57 -20.86
CA GLY A 237 -19.76 -11.72 -20.93
C GLY A 237 -19.75 -10.56 -19.93
N ILE A 238 -18.57 -10.12 -19.49
CA ILE A 238 -18.36 -9.08 -18.49
C ILE A 238 -18.06 -7.75 -19.19
N ASN A 239 -18.76 -6.70 -18.80
CA ASN A 239 -18.44 -5.34 -19.25
C ASN A 239 -17.57 -4.62 -18.20
N LEU A 240 -16.27 -4.51 -18.44
CA LEU A 240 -15.31 -3.86 -17.54
C LEU A 240 -15.49 -2.33 -17.45
N ASP A 241 -16.16 -1.70 -18.41
CA ASP A 241 -16.42 -0.24 -18.41
C ASP A 241 -17.57 0.13 -17.48
N ARG A 242 -18.45 -0.82 -17.15
CA ARG A 242 -19.46 -0.65 -16.10
C ARG A 242 -18.76 -0.65 -14.75
N SER A 243 -18.29 0.53 -14.35
CA SER A 243 -17.87 0.77 -12.97
C SER A 243 -19.01 0.38 -12.02
N PRO A 244 -18.77 -0.54 -11.06
CA PRO A 244 -19.76 -0.92 -10.06
C PRO A 244 -19.89 0.24 -9.07
N GLY A 245 -20.67 1.27 -9.42
CA GLY A 245 -20.68 2.51 -8.65
C GLY A 245 -21.77 3.53 -8.95
N ARG A 246 -22.57 3.37 -10.01
CA ARG A 246 -23.85 4.09 -10.08
C ARG A 246 -24.97 3.10 -9.89
N GLY A 247 -25.40 3.01 -8.63
CA GLY A 247 -26.58 2.25 -8.25
C GLY A 247 -27.69 2.50 -9.26
N ARG A 248 -28.17 1.41 -9.85
CA ARG A 248 -29.54 1.33 -10.33
C ARG A 248 -30.39 1.51 -9.08
N HIS A 249 -30.71 2.76 -8.72
CA HIS A 249 -31.77 3.04 -7.78
C HIS A 249 -32.99 2.31 -8.31
N GLY A 250 -33.39 1.25 -7.60
CA GLY A 250 -34.68 0.63 -7.78
C GLY A 250 -35.73 1.71 -7.59
N GLY A 251 -36.27 2.20 -8.70
CA GLY A 251 -37.52 2.94 -8.70
C GLY A 251 -38.64 1.97 -8.34
N ALA A 252 -38.88 1.80 -7.05
CA ALA A 252 -40.09 1.20 -6.53
C ALA A 252 -41.07 2.33 -6.17
N HIS A 253 -42.12 2.43 -6.99
CA HIS A 253 -43.43 3.07 -6.74
C HIS A 253 -43.54 4.58 -6.46
N ARG A 254 -44.09 5.31 -7.43
CA ARG A 254 -45.33 6.07 -7.20
C ARG A 254 -46.21 6.14 -8.45
N PHE A 255 -47.49 5.89 -8.19
CA PHE A 255 -48.68 6.00 -9.02
C PHE A 255 -48.70 7.15 -10.04
N GLY A 256 -49.31 6.85 -11.20
CA GLY A 256 -50.33 7.72 -11.82
C GLY A 256 -49.84 8.67 -12.91
N GLY A 257 -50.22 8.39 -14.16
CA GLY A 257 -50.17 9.39 -15.24
C GLY A 257 -50.01 8.77 -16.61
N ARG A 258 -51.13 8.66 -17.33
CA ARG A 258 -51.16 8.44 -18.78
C ARG A 258 -50.27 9.47 -19.47
N GLU A 259 -49.42 9.03 -20.39
CA GLU A 259 -49.29 9.67 -21.70
C GLU A 259 -48.52 8.78 -22.67
N ALA A 260 -49.06 8.69 -23.88
CA ALA A 260 -48.56 7.92 -25.00
C ALA A 260 -47.32 8.59 -25.59
N GLY A 261 -46.27 7.80 -25.83
CA GLY A 261 -45.04 8.26 -26.49
C GLY A 261 -44.47 7.15 -27.36
N VAL A 262 -44.79 7.21 -28.64
CA VAL A 262 -44.26 6.38 -29.72
C VAL A 262 -42.79 6.76 -29.99
N GLY A 263 -41.89 5.77 -30.05
CA GLY A 263 -40.50 5.95 -30.48
C GLY A 263 -39.80 4.60 -30.59
N ARG A 264 -39.96 3.88 -31.70
CA ARG A 264 -39.16 3.91 -32.94
C ARG A 264 -37.87 3.08 -32.83
N SER A 265 -37.95 1.95 -33.53
CA SER A 265 -36.95 0.96 -33.86
C SER A 265 -35.61 1.55 -34.32
N GLY A 266 -34.52 0.91 -33.89
CA GLY A 266 -33.17 1.10 -34.41
C GLY A 266 -32.48 -0.25 -34.50
N GLU A 267 -32.70 -0.95 -35.62
CA GLU A 267 -31.88 -2.06 -36.09
C GLU A 267 -30.47 -1.57 -36.41
N GLY A 268 -29.46 -2.23 -35.85
CA GLY A 268 -28.05 -2.01 -36.15
C GLY A 268 -27.36 -3.35 -36.37
N ALA A 269 -27.28 -3.76 -37.63
CA ALA A 269 -26.52 -4.91 -38.10
C ALA A 269 -25.00 -4.64 -38.03
N ALA A 270 -24.22 -5.63 -37.62
CA ALA A 270 -22.79 -5.67 -37.92
C ALA A 270 -22.33 -7.11 -38.20
N ARG A 271 -22.06 -7.36 -39.48
CA ARG A 271 -21.37 -8.53 -40.03
C ARG A 271 -19.86 -8.39 -39.84
N GLY A 272 -19.25 -9.46 -39.35
CA GLY A 272 -17.99 -10.10 -39.76
C GLY A 272 -16.76 -9.28 -40.16
N LEU A 273 -15.63 -9.62 -39.53
CA LEU A 273 -14.36 -9.86 -40.22
C LEU A 273 -13.43 -10.72 -39.34
N MET A 274 -13.15 -11.92 -39.82
CA MET A 274 -12.24 -12.91 -39.25
C MET A 274 -10.87 -12.66 -39.89
N GLN A 275 -9.88 -12.24 -39.10
CA GLN A 275 -8.48 -12.18 -39.51
C GLN A 275 -7.69 -13.23 -38.74
N THR A 276 -7.05 -14.12 -39.49
CA THR A 276 -6.10 -15.14 -39.04
C THR A 276 -4.83 -14.45 -38.52
N MET A 277 -4.40 -14.78 -37.30
CA MET A 277 -3.12 -14.33 -36.75
C MET A 277 -2.07 -15.44 -36.82
N ASP A 278 -0.98 -15.12 -37.52
CA ASP A 278 0.32 -15.79 -37.46
C ASP A 278 1.00 -15.59 -36.09
N ALA A 279 1.79 -16.57 -35.68
CA ALA A 279 2.51 -16.64 -34.41
C ALA A 279 3.98 -16.18 -34.53
N THR A 280 4.70 -15.69 -33.51
CA THR A 280 4.44 -14.92 -32.28
C THR A 280 5.83 -14.52 -31.78
N ALA A 281 6.14 -13.23 -31.67
CA ALA A 281 7.14 -12.73 -30.72
C ALA A 281 6.41 -12.41 -29.40
N PRO A 282 7.02 -12.61 -28.22
CA PRO A 282 6.33 -12.36 -26.94
C PRO A 282 5.90 -10.90 -26.87
N ARG A 283 4.58 -10.67 -26.93
CA ARG A 283 3.98 -9.35 -26.78
C ARG A 283 4.16 -8.92 -25.34
N GLN A 284 4.95 -7.89 -25.11
CA GLN A 284 5.11 -7.27 -23.81
C GLN A 284 3.73 -6.81 -23.30
N CYS A 285 3.43 -7.03 -22.02
CA CYS A 285 2.12 -6.77 -21.37
C CYS A 285 1.68 -5.29 -21.33
N ASP A 286 2.31 -4.44 -22.13
CA ASP A 286 2.05 -3.01 -22.32
C ASP A 286 0.99 -2.82 -23.42
N ASN A 287 -0.25 -3.28 -23.20
CA ASN A 287 -1.37 -2.97 -24.09
C ASN A 287 -2.46 -2.20 -23.34
N ASN A 288 -2.12 -0.96 -22.95
CA ASN A 288 -3.13 0.10 -22.88
C ASN A 288 -3.09 0.78 -24.26
N GLY A 289 -4.20 0.69 -25.00
CA GLY A 289 -4.30 1.13 -26.38
C GLY A 289 -3.62 2.47 -26.65
N ALA A 290 -2.48 2.40 -27.35
CA ALA A 290 -1.99 3.53 -28.11
C ALA A 290 -2.85 3.61 -29.37
N THR A 291 -3.70 4.63 -29.43
CA THR A 291 -4.31 5.10 -30.67
C THR A 291 -3.20 5.23 -31.71
N THR A 292 -3.24 4.42 -32.76
CA THR A 292 -2.38 4.58 -33.94
C THR A 292 -2.64 5.97 -34.52
N GLN A 293 -1.76 6.93 -34.24
CA GLN A 293 -1.68 8.15 -35.02
C GLN A 293 -1.24 7.73 -36.43
N GLY A 294 -2.13 7.97 -37.40
CA GLY A 294 -1.86 7.74 -38.81
C GLY A 294 -0.71 8.61 -39.32
N PRO A 295 -0.15 8.25 -40.49
CA PRO A 295 0.97 8.97 -41.08
C PRO A 295 0.55 10.42 -41.37
N VAL A 296 1.33 11.36 -40.85
CA VAL A 296 1.26 12.77 -41.26
C VAL A 296 2.02 12.86 -42.58
N ASP A 297 1.28 13.04 -43.66
CA ASP A 297 1.86 13.40 -44.96
C ASP A 297 2.56 14.75 -44.83
N SER A 298 3.87 14.75 -45.07
CA SER A 298 4.65 15.96 -45.27
C SER A 298 4.33 16.55 -46.64
N PRO A 299 3.94 17.83 -46.76
CA PRO A 299 3.93 18.47 -48.07
C PRO A 299 5.37 18.84 -48.46
N THR A 300 5.79 18.30 -49.60
CA THR A 300 6.78 18.94 -50.47
C THR A 300 6.13 20.09 -51.24
N ASP A 301 6.93 21.15 -51.39
CA ASP A 301 6.77 22.40 -52.16
C ASP A 301 5.98 23.56 -51.53
#